data_AF-A0A534BNC9-F1
#
_entry.id   AF-A0A534BNC9-F1
#
_cell.length_a   1.000
_cell.length_b   1.000
_cell.length_c   1.000
_cell.angle_alpha   90.00
_cell.angle_beta   90.00
_cell.angle_gamma   90.00
#
_symmetry.space_group_name_H-M   'P 1'
#
loop_
_entity.id
_entity.type
_entity.pdbx_description
1 polymer ?
#
loop_
_entity_poly.entity_id
_entity_poly.type
_entity_poly.pdbx_seq_one_letter_code
_entity_poly.pdbx_strand_id
1 'polypeptide(L)'
;MNGKTETAFELSDGASGRSSQLPVRNGTIGPAALDIAGLHKDLDVFTYDPGFAATAATESRITYIDGDAGVLLYRGYPIEQLAGKSSFMEVAYLLLLGELPTGKQLEEFTGNIRYHTMINETLLRFFNGFHHNAHPMAMVSAVVASMSAFYHDTMDIYNPRHREIFSHRIVAKIPTIAAAAHKHSLGQPFIYPRNDLDYAANALHMLFAVPCEPYRLDPVAAEALD
;
A
#
# COMPACT_ATOMS: atom_id res chain seq x y z
N MET A 1 2.59 -24.26 24.23
CA MET A 1 3.60 -25.31 24.50
C MET A 1 4.84 -24.64 25.05
N ASN A 2 5.29 -25.14 26.21
CA ASN A 2 6.34 -24.58 27.06
C ASN A 2 7.71 -24.52 26.39
N GLY A 3 8.49 -23.50 26.80
CA GLY A 3 9.94 -23.52 26.74
C GLY A 3 10.55 -22.73 25.58
N LYS A 4 10.72 -21.42 25.75
CA LYS A 4 11.81 -20.69 25.09
C LYS A 4 12.44 -19.78 26.13
N THR A 5 13.62 -20.19 26.56
CA THR A 5 14.61 -19.43 27.32
C THR A 5 14.60 -17.97 26.86
N GLU A 6 14.29 -17.04 27.77
CA GLU A 6 14.52 -15.62 27.58
C GLU A 6 16.03 -15.39 27.50
N THR A 7 16.62 -15.63 26.32
CA THR A 7 17.95 -15.11 26.03
C THR A 7 17.82 -13.60 25.97
N ALA A 8 18.12 -12.93 27.08
CA ALA A 8 18.33 -11.50 27.10
C ALA A 8 19.79 -11.23 26.71
N PHE A 9 20.00 -10.34 25.75
CA PHE A 9 21.33 -9.84 25.48
C PHE A 9 21.66 -8.78 26.53
N GLU A 10 22.90 -8.73 26.96
CA GLU A 10 23.34 -7.70 27.91
C GLU A 10 24.28 -6.74 27.18
N LEU A 11 23.98 -5.44 27.28
CA LEU A 11 24.88 -4.38 26.86
C LEU A 11 25.51 -3.78 28.11
N SER A 12 26.83 -3.89 28.24
CA SER A 12 27.59 -3.33 29.35
C SER A 12 28.45 -2.16 28.89
N ASP A 13 28.41 -1.04 29.62
CA ASP A 13 29.37 0.05 29.46
C ASP A 13 30.64 -0.27 30.24
N GLY A 14 31.75 -0.48 29.51
CA GLY A 14 33.05 -0.79 30.09
C GLY A 14 33.64 0.33 30.95
N ALA A 15 33.18 1.58 30.80
CA ALA A 15 33.68 2.71 31.59
C ALA A 15 32.92 2.89 32.91
N SER A 16 31.58 2.79 32.90
CA SER A 16 30.76 2.95 34.12
C SER A 16 30.46 1.65 34.86
N GLY A 17 30.69 0.49 34.25
CA GLY A 17 30.33 -0.82 34.81
C GLY A 17 28.82 -1.07 34.89
N ARG A 18 28.01 -0.16 34.36
CA ARG A 18 26.55 -0.32 34.26
C ARG A 18 26.22 -1.22 33.08
N SER A 19 25.14 -1.97 33.20
CA SER A 19 24.61 -2.79 32.12
C SER A 19 23.11 -2.62 31.95
N SER A 20 22.63 -2.91 30.74
CA SER A 20 21.21 -2.93 30.39
C SER A 20 20.89 -4.28 29.75
N GLN A 21 19.76 -4.85 30.15
CA GLN A 21 19.23 -6.07 29.57
C GLN A 21 18.38 -5.69 28.34
N LEU A 22 18.63 -6.36 27.23
CA LEU A 22 17.96 -6.17 25.94
C LEU A 22 17.13 -7.43 25.64
N PRO A 23 15.81 -7.40 25.95
CA PRO A 23 14.92 -8.50 25.63
C PRO A 23 14.92 -8.80 24.13
N VAL A 24 14.95 -10.09 23.78
CA VAL A 24 14.89 -10.52 22.37
C VAL A 24 13.44 -10.66 21.93
N ARG A 25 13.06 -9.95 20.86
CA ARG A 25 11.79 -10.10 20.16
C ARG A 25 12.00 -10.97 18.93
N ASN A 26 11.40 -12.16 18.97
CA ASN A 26 11.46 -13.12 17.87
C ASN A 26 10.27 -12.95 16.93
N GLY A 27 10.53 -12.86 15.63
CA GLY A 27 9.50 -13.02 14.60
C GLY A 27 9.14 -14.50 14.38
N THR A 28 8.07 -14.73 13.63
CA THR A 28 7.74 -16.08 13.12
C THR A 28 8.81 -16.58 12.14
N ILE A 29 9.35 -15.65 11.35
CA ILE A 29 10.41 -15.86 10.36
C ILE A 29 11.33 -14.63 10.35
N GLY A 30 12.58 -14.80 9.94
CA GLY A 30 13.58 -13.73 9.89
C GLY A 30 14.41 -13.60 11.17
N PRO A 31 15.33 -12.61 11.19
CA PRO A 31 16.20 -12.37 12.34
C PRO A 31 15.43 -11.86 13.55
N ALA A 32 15.94 -12.15 14.74
CA ALA A 32 15.40 -11.60 15.98
C ALA A 32 15.82 -10.13 16.16
N ALA A 33 14.97 -9.34 16.80
CA ALA A 33 15.25 -7.94 17.12
C ALA A 33 15.55 -7.79 18.62
N LEU A 34 16.48 -6.91 18.97
CA LEU A 34 16.74 -6.54 20.36
C LEU A 34 15.87 -5.35 20.74
N ASP A 35 15.14 -5.46 21.85
CA ASP A 35 14.37 -4.34 22.39
C ASP A 35 15.32 -3.38 23.13
N ILE A 36 15.49 -2.20 22.54
CA ILE A 36 16.39 -1.16 23.01
C ILE A 36 15.67 0.00 23.72
N ALA A 37 14.37 -0.13 24.02
CA ALA A 37 13.58 0.94 24.64
C ALA A 37 14.11 1.36 26.03
N GLY A 38 14.77 0.44 26.75
CA GLY A 38 15.36 0.68 28.07
C GLY A 38 16.73 1.38 28.06
N LEU A 39 17.43 1.43 26.91
CA LEU A 39 18.85 1.83 26.86
C LEU A 39 19.12 3.21 27.44
N HIS A 40 18.29 4.19 27.10
CA HIS A 40 18.48 5.56 27.59
C HIS A 40 18.27 5.66 29.11
N LYS A 41 17.30 4.92 29.65
CA LYS A 41 17.02 4.90 31.09
C LYS A 41 18.15 4.25 31.88
N ASP A 42 18.72 3.16 31.35
CA ASP A 42 19.69 2.34 32.08
C ASP A 42 21.12 2.88 31.96
N LEU A 43 21.49 3.35 30.76
CA LEU A 43 22.87 3.69 30.41
C LEU A 43 23.07 5.15 29.98
N ASP A 44 22.00 5.93 29.81
CA ASP A 44 22.03 7.32 29.31
C ASP A 44 22.62 7.43 27.89
N VAL A 45 22.31 6.46 27.03
CA VAL A 45 22.79 6.40 25.63
C VAL A 45 21.65 6.18 24.64
N PHE A 46 21.88 6.56 23.38
CA PHE A 46 21.02 6.24 22.24
C PHE A 46 21.78 5.39 21.22
N THR A 47 21.03 4.63 20.42
CA THR A 47 21.58 4.00 19.21
C THR A 47 21.70 5.03 18.10
N TYR A 48 22.79 4.97 17.34
CA TYR A 48 23.01 5.83 16.18
C TYR A 48 22.99 4.97 14.90
N ASP A 49 21.87 5.01 14.18
CA ASP A 49 21.64 4.25 12.94
C ASP A 49 20.96 5.15 11.89
N PRO A 50 21.71 6.07 11.26
CA PRO A 50 21.16 6.96 10.24
C PRO A 50 20.67 6.15 9.04
N GLY A 51 19.36 6.19 8.79
CA GLY A 51 18.72 5.41 7.72
C GLY A 51 18.04 4.12 8.18
N PHE A 52 18.10 3.80 9.48
CA PHE A 52 17.41 2.65 10.10
C PHE A 52 17.78 1.28 9.49
N ALA A 53 19.01 1.12 8.98
CA ALA A 53 19.41 -0.10 8.29
C ALA A 53 19.46 -1.32 9.21
N ALA A 54 19.71 -1.12 10.51
CA ALA A 54 19.76 -2.16 11.53
C ALA A 54 18.61 -2.05 12.54
N THR A 55 17.63 -1.16 12.30
CA THR A 55 16.56 -0.85 13.25
C THR A 55 15.22 -1.41 12.79
N ALA A 56 14.68 -2.40 13.51
CA ALA A 56 13.33 -2.89 13.30
C ALA A 56 12.30 -1.95 13.96
N ALA A 57 11.67 -1.08 13.17
CA ALA A 57 10.79 -0.02 13.69
C ALA A 57 9.35 -0.48 14.03
N THR A 58 8.88 -1.60 13.48
CA THR A 58 7.49 -2.05 13.67
C THR A 58 7.35 -3.57 13.59
N GLU A 59 6.28 -4.09 14.20
CA GLU A 59 5.82 -5.46 13.97
C GLU A 59 4.89 -5.46 12.75
N SER A 60 5.13 -6.36 11.78
CA SER A 60 4.27 -6.51 10.61
C SER A 60 3.93 -7.97 10.37
N ARG A 61 2.72 -8.19 9.83
CA ARG A 61 2.23 -9.50 9.38
C ARG A 61 1.87 -9.48 7.90
N ILE A 62 2.37 -8.49 7.15
CA ILE A 62 1.97 -8.21 5.76
C ILE A 62 2.94 -8.87 4.78
N THR A 63 4.20 -8.47 4.81
CA THR A 63 5.21 -8.89 3.84
C THR A 63 6.47 -9.34 4.55
N TYR A 64 7.10 -10.40 4.03
CA TYR A 64 8.43 -10.84 4.44
C TYR A 64 9.36 -10.87 3.24
N ILE A 65 10.61 -10.47 3.45
CA ILE A 65 11.65 -10.40 2.42
C ILE A 65 12.92 -11.03 2.98
N ASP A 66 13.52 -11.91 2.19
CA ASP A 66 14.89 -12.39 2.36
C ASP A 66 15.63 -12.14 1.05
N GLY A 67 16.49 -11.11 1.04
CA GLY A 67 17.23 -10.71 -0.16
C GLY A 67 18.31 -11.72 -0.56
N ASP A 68 18.91 -12.42 0.42
CA ASP A 68 19.98 -13.38 0.17
C ASP A 68 19.42 -14.68 -0.42
N ALA A 69 18.25 -15.12 0.07
CA ALA A 69 17.54 -16.28 -0.47
C ALA A 69 16.67 -15.94 -1.69
N GLY A 70 16.47 -14.66 -2.02
CA GLY A 70 15.59 -14.22 -3.10
C GLY A 70 14.10 -14.49 -2.83
N VAL A 71 13.67 -14.42 -1.57
CA VAL A 71 12.30 -14.74 -1.16
C VAL A 71 11.50 -13.46 -0.90
N LEU A 72 10.31 -13.38 -1.50
CA LEU A 72 9.31 -12.34 -1.22
C LEU A 72 7.96 -13.02 -0.95
N LEU A 73 7.40 -12.80 0.24
CA LEU A 73 6.13 -13.38 0.66
C LEU A 73 5.10 -12.30 0.98
N TYR A 74 3.88 -12.40 0.45
CA TYR A 74 2.72 -11.63 0.91
C TYR A 74 1.80 -12.53 1.72
N ARG A 75 1.58 -12.19 3.00
CA ARG A 75 0.84 -13.01 3.97
C ARG A 75 1.29 -14.48 4.02
N GLY A 76 2.56 -14.75 3.71
CA GLY A 76 3.16 -16.09 3.66
C GLY A 76 3.13 -16.77 2.29
N TYR A 77 2.41 -16.22 1.31
CA TYR A 77 2.39 -16.74 -0.06
C TYR A 77 3.58 -16.20 -0.88
N PRO A 78 4.36 -17.05 -1.56
CA PRO A 78 5.42 -16.61 -2.45
C PRO A 78 4.89 -15.75 -3.61
N ILE A 79 5.62 -14.70 -3.96
CA ILE A 79 5.19 -13.74 -4.98
C ILE A 79 4.96 -14.38 -6.35
N GLU A 80 5.73 -15.42 -6.71
CA GLU A 80 5.60 -16.10 -8.00
C GLU A 80 4.27 -16.86 -8.10
N GLN A 81 3.76 -17.36 -6.96
CA GLN A 81 2.46 -18.02 -6.92
C GLN A 81 1.32 -17.02 -7.09
N LEU A 82 1.43 -15.86 -6.46
CA LEU A 82 0.43 -14.80 -6.58
C LEU A 82 0.40 -14.22 -8.00
N ALA A 83 1.56 -13.88 -8.56
CA ALA A 83 1.66 -13.35 -9.92
C ALA A 83 1.19 -14.36 -10.98
N GLY A 84 1.44 -15.66 -10.79
CA GLY A 84 1.07 -16.68 -11.79
C GLY A 84 -0.35 -17.24 -11.64
N LYS A 85 -1.04 -17.02 -10.51
CA LYS A 85 -2.31 -17.71 -10.20
C LYS A 85 -3.39 -16.84 -9.56
N SER A 86 -3.10 -15.58 -9.28
CA SER A 86 -4.03 -14.66 -8.63
C SER A 86 -4.22 -13.41 -9.49
N SER A 87 -5.16 -12.56 -9.11
CA SER A 87 -5.36 -11.24 -9.72
C SER A 87 -4.95 -10.12 -8.76
N PHE A 88 -4.73 -8.91 -9.29
CA PHE A 88 -4.46 -7.73 -8.47
C PHE A 88 -5.51 -7.54 -7.35
N MET A 89 -6.78 -7.80 -7.66
CA MET A 89 -7.90 -7.64 -6.73
C MET A 89 -7.86 -8.63 -5.57
N GLU A 90 -7.49 -9.89 -5.83
CA GLU A 90 -7.28 -10.89 -4.79
C GLU A 90 -6.07 -10.56 -3.90
N VAL A 91 -4.97 -10.09 -4.51
CA VAL A 91 -3.77 -9.68 -3.77
C VAL A 91 -4.07 -8.44 -2.92
N ALA A 92 -4.82 -7.47 -3.44
CA ALA A 92 -5.25 -6.30 -2.68
C ALA A 92 -6.11 -6.70 -1.46
N TYR A 93 -7.06 -7.63 -1.66
CA TYR A 93 -7.86 -8.19 -0.56
C TYR A 93 -6.96 -8.88 0.48
N LEU A 94 -6.05 -9.74 0.04
CA LEU A 94 -5.10 -10.47 0.88
C LEU A 94 -4.26 -9.52 1.74
N LEU A 95 -3.72 -8.45 1.15
CA LEU A 95 -2.88 -7.49 1.86
C LEU A 95 -3.70 -6.70 2.90
N LEU A 96 -4.92 -6.27 2.56
CA LEU A 96 -5.78 -5.50 3.44
C LEU A 96 -6.35 -6.34 4.60
N LEU A 97 -6.83 -7.55 4.32
CA LEU A 97 -7.63 -8.34 5.25
C LEU A 97 -6.89 -9.54 5.86
N GLY A 98 -5.76 -9.93 5.27
CA GLY A 98 -4.85 -10.93 5.83
C GLY A 98 -5.03 -12.35 5.33
N GLU A 99 -6.13 -12.67 4.66
CA GLU A 99 -6.44 -13.98 4.11
C GLU A 99 -6.93 -13.86 2.66
N LEU A 100 -6.84 -14.95 1.90
CA LEU A 100 -7.36 -14.99 0.54
C LEU A 100 -8.91 -14.98 0.57
N PRO A 101 -9.56 -14.26 -0.35
CA PRO A 101 -11.01 -14.19 -0.38
C PRO A 101 -11.64 -15.50 -0.87
N THR A 102 -12.81 -15.83 -0.34
CA THR A 102 -13.74 -16.75 -1.03
C THR A 102 -14.31 -16.07 -2.28
N GLY A 103 -14.83 -16.84 -3.24
CA GLY A 103 -15.41 -16.28 -4.46
C GLY A 103 -16.47 -15.19 -4.21
N LYS A 104 -17.34 -15.39 -3.22
CA LYS A 104 -18.35 -14.39 -2.82
C LYS A 104 -17.73 -13.13 -2.24
N GLN A 105 -16.69 -13.26 -1.41
CA GLN A 105 -15.99 -12.11 -0.83
C GLN A 105 -15.25 -11.31 -1.90
N LEU A 106 -14.65 -12.00 -2.88
CA LEU A 106 -13.98 -11.37 -4.00
C LEU A 106 -14.95 -10.59 -4.89
N GLU A 107 -16.12 -11.17 -5.20
CA GLU A 107 -17.18 -10.50 -5.95
C GLU A 107 -17.67 -9.24 -5.23
N GLU A 108 -17.91 -9.33 -3.92
CA GLU A 108 -18.34 -8.19 -3.11
C GLU A 108 -17.28 -7.09 -3.06
N PHE A 109 -16.02 -7.46 -2.81
CA PHE A 109 -14.90 -6.53 -2.77
C PHE A 109 -14.67 -5.84 -4.12
N THR A 110 -14.67 -6.61 -5.21
CA THR A 110 -14.49 -6.09 -6.57
C THR A 110 -15.66 -5.19 -6.97
N GLY A 111 -16.89 -5.57 -6.63
CA GLY A 111 -18.08 -4.74 -6.82
C GLY A 111 -17.96 -3.41 -6.06
N ASN A 112 -17.60 -3.46 -4.78
CA ASN A 112 -17.41 -2.27 -3.96
C ASN A 112 -16.36 -1.33 -4.57
N ILE A 113 -15.21 -1.83 -5.01
CA ILE A 113 -14.17 -1.02 -5.66
C ILE A 113 -14.69 -0.43 -6.98
N ARG A 114 -15.29 -1.24 -7.83
CA ARG A 114 -15.83 -0.83 -9.14
C ARG A 114 -16.78 0.36 -9.02
N TYR A 115 -17.70 0.32 -8.05
CA TYR A 115 -18.69 1.40 -7.84
C TYR A 115 -18.13 2.65 -7.14
N HIS A 116 -16.89 2.60 -6.65
CA HIS A 116 -16.21 3.76 -6.03
C HIS A 116 -15.14 4.39 -6.94
N THR A 117 -15.00 3.95 -8.19
CA THR A 117 -13.98 4.46 -9.13
C THR A 117 -14.20 5.92 -9.57
N MET A 118 -15.46 6.36 -9.65
CA MET A 118 -15.81 7.73 -10.04
C MET A 118 -15.36 8.74 -8.97
N ILE A 119 -14.66 9.79 -9.39
CA ILE A 119 -14.28 10.91 -8.51
C ILE A 119 -15.27 12.06 -8.63
N ASN A 120 -15.32 12.91 -7.60
CA ASN A 120 -16.18 14.10 -7.63
C ASN A 120 -15.76 15.03 -8.78
N GLU A 121 -16.73 15.58 -9.53
CA GLU A 121 -16.46 16.49 -10.66
C GLU A 121 -15.65 17.74 -10.26
N THR A 122 -15.84 18.25 -9.04
CA THR A 122 -15.05 19.37 -8.52
C THR A 122 -13.59 18.96 -8.33
N LEU A 123 -13.33 17.71 -7.92
CA LEU A 123 -11.98 17.15 -7.82
C LEU A 123 -11.37 16.96 -9.22
N LEU A 124 -12.17 16.58 -10.22
CA LEU A 124 -11.69 16.50 -11.60
C LEU A 124 -11.32 17.88 -12.16
N ARG A 125 -12.12 18.91 -11.86
CA ARG A 125 -11.82 20.31 -12.23
C ARG A 125 -10.60 20.87 -11.52
N PHE A 126 -10.24 20.34 -10.35
CA PHE A 126 -9.02 20.73 -9.63
C PHE A 126 -7.77 20.55 -10.49
N PHE A 127 -7.76 19.57 -11.41
CA PHE A 127 -6.65 19.37 -12.35
C PHE A 127 -6.38 20.59 -13.24
N ASN A 128 -7.41 21.37 -13.58
CA ASN A 128 -7.26 22.59 -14.39
C ASN A 128 -6.46 23.70 -13.68
N GLY A 129 -6.25 23.57 -12.36
CA GLY A 129 -5.38 24.47 -11.61
C GLY A 129 -3.88 24.20 -11.81
N PHE A 130 -3.52 23.03 -12.33
CA PHE A 130 -2.12 22.72 -12.65
C PHE A 130 -1.71 23.35 -13.97
N HIS A 131 -0.43 23.68 -14.06
CA HIS A 131 0.16 24.05 -15.34
C HIS A 131 0.17 22.83 -16.29
N HIS A 132 0.05 23.06 -17.59
CA HIS A 132 -0.09 21.99 -18.60
C HIS A 132 1.06 20.97 -18.60
N ASN A 133 2.27 21.38 -18.18
CA ASN A 133 3.46 20.52 -18.08
C ASN A 133 3.76 20.04 -16.64
N ALA A 134 2.81 20.16 -15.71
CA ALA A 134 2.99 19.70 -14.34
C ALA A 134 3.32 18.20 -14.32
N HIS A 135 4.27 17.81 -13.48
CA HIS A 135 4.68 16.42 -13.38
C HIS A 135 3.53 15.56 -12.80
N PRO A 136 3.20 14.40 -13.38
CA PRO A 136 2.08 13.56 -12.92
C PRO A 136 2.09 13.25 -11.42
N MET A 137 3.26 12.96 -10.84
CA MET A 137 3.37 12.71 -9.39
C MET A 137 2.97 13.92 -8.52
N ALA A 138 3.28 15.15 -8.95
CA ALA A 138 2.87 16.34 -8.23
C ALA A 138 1.35 16.51 -8.25
N MET A 139 0.73 16.25 -9.41
CA MET A 139 -0.72 16.30 -9.58
C MET A 139 -1.40 15.21 -8.73
N VAL A 140 -0.96 13.95 -8.83
CA VAL A 140 -1.50 12.84 -8.05
C VAL A 140 -1.39 13.11 -6.55
N SER A 141 -0.23 13.55 -6.07
CA SER A 141 -0.01 13.84 -4.64
C SER A 141 -0.96 14.94 -4.14
N ALA A 142 -1.07 16.06 -4.87
CA ALA A 142 -1.94 17.15 -4.48
C ALA A 142 -3.43 16.79 -4.54
N VAL A 143 -3.86 16.03 -5.56
CA VAL A 143 -5.24 15.55 -5.69
C VAL A 143 -5.59 14.57 -4.58
N VAL A 144 -4.72 13.60 -4.29
CA VAL A 144 -4.92 12.64 -3.19
C VAL A 144 -4.96 13.37 -1.84
N ALA A 145 -4.10 14.37 -1.61
CA ALA A 145 -4.16 15.19 -0.40
C ALA A 145 -5.49 15.95 -0.30
N SER A 146 -5.98 16.52 -1.41
CA SER A 146 -7.23 17.26 -1.44
C SER A 146 -8.46 16.37 -1.17
N MET A 147 -8.39 15.06 -1.38
CA MET A 147 -9.47 14.12 -1.04
C MET A 147 -9.87 14.20 0.44
N SER A 148 -8.94 14.55 1.34
CA SER A 148 -9.26 14.78 2.76
C SER A 148 -10.30 15.88 2.98
N ALA A 149 -10.35 16.89 2.10
CA ALA A 149 -11.36 17.95 2.13
C ALA A 149 -12.73 17.51 1.58
N PHE A 150 -12.77 16.51 0.69
CA PHE A 150 -14.01 15.99 0.12
C PHE A 150 -14.63 14.85 0.92
N TYR A 151 -13.81 14.12 1.70
CA TYR A 151 -14.21 12.93 2.44
C TYR A 151 -13.97 13.07 3.94
N HIS A 152 -14.15 14.28 4.47
CA HIS A 152 -13.89 14.59 5.88
C HIS A 152 -14.87 13.92 6.86
N ASP A 153 -16.01 13.45 6.36
CA ASP A 153 -17.06 12.75 7.12
C ASP A 153 -16.62 11.38 7.65
N THR A 154 -15.58 10.79 7.05
CA THR A 154 -15.13 9.41 7.26
C THR A 154 -13.64 9.33 7.59
N MET A 155 -13.12 10.26 8.41
CA MET A 155 -11.69 10.35 8.77
C MET A 155 -11.32 9.91 10.21
N ASP A 156 -12.26 9.36 10.97
CA ASP A 156 -11.95 8.80 12.29
C ASP A 156 -11.08 7.52 12.18
N ILE A 157 -9.82 7.62 12.60
CA ILE A 157 -8.84 6.54 12.57
C ILE A 157 -9.15 5.40 13.55
N TYR A 158 -9.92 5.67 14.59
CA TYR A 158 -10.28 4.67 15.59
C TYR A 158 -11.50 3.84 15.15
N ASN A 159 -12.30 4.35 14.22
CA ASN A 159 -13.46 3.64 13.67
C ASN A 159 -13.02 2.64 12.58
N PRO A 160 -13.20 1.31 12.79
CA PRO A 160 -12.82 0.30 11.80
C PRO A 160 -13.53 0.48 10.45
N ARG A 161 -14.80 0.89 10.46
CA ARG A 161 -15.59 1.09 9.23
C ARG A 161 -15.09 2.28 8.42
N HIS A 162 -14.62 3.35 9.08
CA HIS A 162 -14.04 4.49 8.37
C HIS A 162 -12.72 4.10 7.69
N ARG A 163 -11.87 3.34 8.38
CA ARG A 163 -10.62 2.79 7.81
C ARG A 163 -10.89 1.89 6.59
N GLU A 164 -11.90 1.04 6.67
CA GLU A 164 -12.33 0.17 5.56
C GLU A 164 -12.81 1.00 4.36
N ILE A 165 -13.74 1.93 4.57
CA ILE A 165 -14.26 2.84 3.52
C ILE A 165 -13.12 3.60 2.85
N PHE A 166 -12.19 4.15 3.65
CA PHE A 166 -11.04 4.88 3.12
C PHE A 166 -10.14 3.98 2.26
N SER A 167 -9.84 2.78 2.74
CA SER A 167 -9.01 1.81 2.02
C SER A 167 -9.64 1.45 0.66
N HIS A 168 -10.93 1.14 0.62
CA HIS A 168 -11.64 0.85 -0.63
C HIS A 168 -11.67 2.06 -1.59
N ARG A 169 -11.91 3.27 -1.06
CA ARG A 169 -11.94 4.49 -1.88
C ARG A 169 -10.58 4.79 -2.49
N ILE A 170 -9.49 4.62 -1.76
CA ILE A 170 -8.14 4.86 -2.29
C ILE A 170 -7.82 3.86 -3.39
N VAL A 171 -8.03 2.56 -3.16
CA VAL A 171 -7.81 1.53 -4.19
C VAL A 171 -8.66 1.83 -5.44
N ALA A 172 -9.93 2.20 -5.27
CA ALA A 172 -10.80 2.50 -6.41
C ALA A 172 -10.43 3.77 -7.19
N LYS A 173 -9.97 4.83 -6.51
CA LYS A 173 -9.82 6.18 -7.11
C LYS A 173 -8.42 6.47 -7.62
N ILE A 174 -7.39 5.81 -7.09
CA ILE A 174 -6.01 6.05 -7.51
C ILE A 174 -5.81 5.84 -9.02
N PRO A 175 -6.33 4.78 -9.67
CA PRO A 175 -6.23 4.62 -11.12
C PRO A 175 -6.87 5.78 -11.88
N THR A 176 -8.07 6.22 -11.46
CA THR A 176 -8.77 7.35 -12.07
C THR A 176 -7.97 8.65 -11.94
N ILE A 177 -7.37 8.90 -10.77
CA ILE A 177 -6.54 10.09 -10.50
C ILE A 177 -5.25 10.05 -11.33
N ALA A 178 -4.59 8.89 -11.41
CA ALA A 178 -3.38 8.70 -12.20
C ALA A 178 -3.65 8.87 -13.70
N ALA A 179 -4.76 8.30 -14.20
CA ALA A 179 -5.17 8.46 -15.58
C ALA A 179 -5.53 9.91 -15.91
N ALA A 180 -6.24 10.62 -15.02
CA ALA A 180 -6.52 12.04 -15.19
C ALA A 180 -5.23 12.88 -15.23
N ALA A 181 -4.25 12.59 -14.36
CA ALA A 181 -2.94 13.24 -14.38
C ALA A 181 -2.21 13.01 -15.72
N HIS A 182 -2.26 11.80 -16.26
CA HIS A 182 -1.69 11.48 -17.56
C HIS A 182 -2.38 12.23 -18.70
N LYS A 183 -3.73 12.19 -18.76
CA LYS A 183 -4.52 12.93 -19.76
C LYS A 183 -4.27 14.43 -19.71
N HIS A 184 -4.17 15.00 -18.51
CA HIS A 184 -3.83 16.40 -18.32
C HIS A 184 -2.46 16.73 -18.92
N SER A 185 -1.44 15.91 -18.66
CA SER A 185 -0.08 16.12 -19.21
C SER A 185 -0.02 16.06 -20.74
N LEU A 186 -0.97 15.37 -21.38
CA LEU A 186 -1.11 15.30 -22.84
C LEU A 186 -2.07 16.34 -23.42
N GLY A 187 -2.74 17.14 -22.59
CA GLY A 187 -3.79 18.07 -23.02
C GLY A 187 -5.05 17.37 -23.57
N GLN A 188 -5.28 16.11 -23.17
CA GLN A 188 -6.41 15.30 -23.62
C GLN A 188 -7.59 15.37 -22.64
N PRO A 189 -8.83 15.15 -23.10
CA PRO A 189 -9.99 15.08 -22.23
C PRO A 189 -9.89 13.88 -21.27
N PHE A 190 -10.44 14.04 -20.07
CA PHE A 190 -10.54 12.97 -19.09
C PHE A 190 -11.53 11.90 -19.55
N ILE A 191 -11.18 10.65 -19.29
CA ILE A 191 -11.99 9.49 -19.63
C ILE A 191 -12.57 8.91 -18.34
N TYR A 192 -13.87 8.68 -18.34
CA TYR A 192 -14.57 8.11 -17.19
C TYR A 192 -14.32 6.61 -17.05
N PRO A 193 -14.32 6.09 -15.81
CA PRO A 193 -14.24 4.65 -15.58
C PRO A 193 -15.49 3.94 -16.12
N ARG A 194 -15.29 2.68 -16.51
CA ARG A 194 -16.31 1.79 -17.06
C ARG A 194 -16.53 0.59 -16.14
N ASN A 195 -17.78 0.38 -15.74
CA ASN A 195 -18.16 -0.70 -14.82
C ASN A 195 -18.18 -2.09 -15.47
N ASP A 196 -18.13 -2.16 -16.79
CA ASP A 196 -18.06 -3.43 -17.53
C ASP A 196 -16.63 -3.95 -17.69
N LEU A 197 -15.62 -3.18 -17.28
CA LEU A 197 -14.21 -3.57 -17.32
C LEU A 197 -13.71 -4.07 -15.95
N ASP A 198 -12.68 -4.90 -15.98
CA ASP A 198 -11.90 -5.24 -14.78
C ASP A 198 -10.96 -4.08 -14.38
N TYR A 199 -10.25 -4.24 -13.26
CA TYR A 199 -9.47 -3.16 -12.65
C TYR A 199 -8.34 -2.66 -13.57
N ALA A 200 -7.51 -3.56 -14.10
CA ALA A 200 -6.40 -3.23 -14.99
C ALA A 200 -6.89 -2.71 -16.35
N ALA A 201 -7.88 -3.37 -16.96
CA ALA A 201 -8.49 -2.94 -18.21
C ALA A 201 -9.09 -1.55 -18.11
N ASN A 202 -9.76 -1.24 -16.98
CA ASN A 202 -10.35 0.07 -16.76
C ASN A 202 -9.26 1.15 -16.60
N ALA A 203 -8.14 0.84 -15.94
CA ALA A 203 -7.00 1.74 -15.85
C ALA A 203 -6.43 2.06 -17.24
N LEU A 204 -6.21 1.03 -18.08
CA LEU A 204 -5.76 1.21 -19.48
C LEU A 204 -6.75 2.02 -20.32
N HIS A 205 -8.05 1.74 -20.18
CA HIS A 205 -9.09 2.49 -20.84
C HIS A 205 -9.01 3.98 -20.49
N MET A 206 -8.91 4.31 -19.20
CA MET A 206 -8.83 5.70 -18.76
C MET A 206 -7.53 6.39 -19.21
N LEU A 207 -6.41 5.65 -19.28
CA LEU A 207 -5.12 6.17 -19.72
C LEU A 207 -5.09 6.47 -21.23
N PHE A 208 -5.60 5.56 -22.06
CA PHE A 208 -5.32 5.57 -23.51
C PHE A 208 -6.52 5.86 -24.40
N ALA A 209 -7.76 5.70 -23.93
CA ALA A 209 -8.93 6.02 -24.76
C ALA A 209 -9.00 7.51 -25.10
N VAL A 210 -9.56 7.82 -26.26
CA VAL A 210 -9.89 9.19 -26.67
C VAL A 210 -11.35 9.24 -27.12
N PRO A 211 -12.04 10.38 -27.01
CA PRO A 211 -13.45 10.47 -27.41
C PRO A 211 -13.70 10.32 -28.92
N CYS A 212 -12.65 10.45 -29.73
CA CYS A 212 -12.75 10.46 -31.19
C CYS A 212 -12.93 9.06 -31.80
N GLU A 213 -12.68 7.98 -31.04
CA GLU A 213 -12.84 6.61 -31.54
C GLU A 213 -13.08 5.60 -30.40
N PRO A 214 -13.73 4.45 -30.68
CA PRO A 214 -13.85 3.38 -29.69
C PRO A 214 -12.48 2.79 -29.33
N TYR A 215 -12.15 2.81 -28.04
CA TYR A 215 -10.94 2.17 -27.54
C TYR A 215 -11.09 0.65 -27.57
N ARG A 216 -10.16 -0.03 -28.24
CA ARG A 216 -10.04 -1.49 -28.25
C ARG A 216 -8.97 -1.89 -27.24
N LEU A 217 -9.39 -2.60 -26.19
CA LEU A 217 -8.48 -3.12 -25.18
C LEU A 217 -7.68 -4.29 -25.75
N ASP A 218 -6.37 -4.25 -25.58
CA ASP A 218 -5.50 -5.41 -25.80
C ASP A 218 -5.50 -6.29 -24.54
N PRO A 219 -5.98 -7.55 -24.60
CA PRO A 219 -5.99 -8.43 -23.45
C PRO A 219 -4.58 -8.70 -22.89
N VAL A 220 -3.55 -8.72 -23.73
CA VAL A 220 -2.17 -8.94 -23.29
C VAL A 220 -1.67 -7.75 -22.47
N ALA A 221 -2.05 -6.53 -22.86
CA ALA A 221 -1.70 -5.34 -22.09
C ALA A 221 -2.42 -5.28 -20.74
N ALA A 222 -3.67 -5.76 -20.68
CA ALA A 222 -4.42 -5.85 -19.44
C ALA A 222 -3.81 -6.87 -18.47
N GLU A 223 -3.48 -8.07 -18.98
CA GLU A 223 -2.79 -9.12 -18.20
C GLU A 223 -1.39 -8.68 -17.74
N ALA A 224 -0.67 -7.91 -18.55
CA ALA A 224 0.65 -7.39 -18.15
C ALA A 224 0.59 -6.28 -17.09
N LEU A 225 -0.57 -5.62 -16.92
CA LEU A 225 -0.77 -4.57 -15.92
C LEU A 225 -1.31 -5.12 -14.60
N ASP A 226 -2.10 -6.20 -14.65
CA ASP A 226 -2.65 -6.89 -13.47
C ASP A 226 -1.55 -7.61 -12.67
#